data_AF-A0A930P5R7-F1
#
_entry.id   AF-A0A930P5R7-F1
#
_cell.length_a   1.000
_cell.length_b   1.000
_cell.length_c   1.000
_cell.angle_alpha   90.00
_cell.angle_beta   90.00
_cell.angle_gamma   90.00
#
_symmetry.space_group_name_H-M   'P 1'
#
loop_
_entity.id
_entity.type
_entity.pdbx_description
1 polymer ?
#
loop_
_entity_poly.entity_id
_entity_poly.type
_entity_poly.pdbx_seq_one_letter_code
_entity_poly.pdbx_strand_id
1 'polypeptide(L)'
;CLSEAAVKYAPKWVGRPIIISAILASISTSLAEILGGAIALQMLFGMSIPTGSVLTTVAVLIMLFTNSYKKMERAIIGFVSMIGLSFIYELFLVDIHWPSAIEGAFVPTVPQGSLLIIMSVLGAVVMPHNLFLHSEIVQSREIHLKGDERIQHMLKYEFIDTLFSMIIGWAINSAMILLAATTFFSHGQHVEELSQAQAMLQPLLGNNAANIFAIALLLAGISSTITSGMAAGSIFSGLFGESYNAKDTHSILGIVLSLGLALLIIFFIGDPFKGLIISQMFLSVQLPFTVFLQVGLTSSKRVMGKYANSKINMIFLYSLAGIVTLLNIWLLFESV
;
A
#
# COMPACT_ATOMS: atom_id res chain seq x y z
N CYS A 1 -3.21 14.59 13.18
CA CYS A 1 -2.81 13.49 12.28
C CYS A 1 -1.49 12.90 12.79
N LEU A 2 -1.07 11.70 12.37
CA LEU A 2 0.22 11.11 12.75
C LEU A 2 1.39 12.05 12.41
N SER A 3 1.34 12.73 11.26
CA SER A 3 2.33 13.71 10.81
C SER A 3 2.41 14.93 11.74
N GLU A 4 1.27 15.56 12.05
CA GLU A 4 1.18 16.68 12.99
C GLU A 4 1.66 16.28 14.40
N ALA A 5 1.27 15.10 14.88
CA ALA A 5 1.64 14.60 16.20
C ALA A 5 3.14 14.34 16.28
N ALA A 6 3.76 13.86 15.20
CA ALA A 6 5.20 13.68 15.10
C ALA A 6 5.95 15.02 15.16
N VAL A 7 5.47 16.08 14.49
CA VAL A 7 6.06 17.42 14.59
C VAL A 7 5.89 18.02 15.99
N LYS A 8 4.72 17.82 16.62
CA LYS A 8 4.35 18.50 17.87
C LYS A 8 4.90 17.81 19.12
N TYR A 9 4.93 16.47 19.14
CA TYR A 9 5.23 15.70 20.35
C TYR A 9 6.55 14.92 20.29
N ALA A 10 7.12 14.68 19.11
CA ALA A 10 8.45 14.05 19.01
C ALA A 10 9.56 15.10 19.09
N PRO A 11 10.78 14.73 19.54
CA PRO A 11 11.94 15.61 19.48
C PRO A 11 12.18 16.08 18.04
N LYS A 12 12.52 17.35 17.83
CA LYS A 12 12.74 17.93 16.48
C LYS A 12 13.77 17.16 15.64
N TRP A 13 14.74 16.53 16.29
CA TRP A 13 15.78 15.70 15.69
C TRP A 13 15.31 14.31 15.23
N VAL A 14 14.15 13.86 15.70
CA VAL A 14 13.57 12.55 15.34
C VAL A 14 12.34 12.74 14.46
N GLY A 15 11.42 13.64 14.83
CA GLY A 15 10.17 13.85 14.10
C GLY A 15 10.37 14.37 12.68
N ARG A 16 11.24 15.38 12.48
CA ARG A 16 11.44 15.98 11.14
C ARG A 16 12.12 15.03 10.16
N PRO A 17 13.22 14.32 10.52
CA PRO A 17 13.80 13.33 9.61
C PRO A 17 12.82 12.22 9.21
N ILE A 18 12.02 11.71 10.16
CA ILE A 18 11.03 10.65 9.87
C ILE A 18 9.94 11.14 8.91
N ILE A 19 9.51 12.40 9.02
CA ILE A 19 8.53 12.97 8.08
C ILE A 19 9.14 13.19 6.70
N ILE A 20 10.38 13.70 6.63
CA ILE A 20 11.09 13.85 5.36
C ILE A 20 11.25 12.49 4.68
N SER A 21 11.66 11.47 5.42
CA SER A 21 11.79 10.12 4.88
C SER A 21 10.44 9.50 4.53
N ALA A 22 9.34 9.88 5.20
CA ALA A 22 7.98 9.49 4.82
C ALA A 22 7.53 10.16 3.52
N ILE A 23 7.90 11.43 3.26
CA ILE A 23 7.67 12.10 1.97
C ILE A 23 8.42 11.36 0.85
N LEU A 24 9.69 11.02 1.08
CA LEU A 24 10.48 10.25 0.12
C LEU A 24 9.86 8.88 -0.15
N ALA A 25 9.42 8.16 0.88
CA ALA A 25 8.72 6.89 0.70
C ALA A 25 7.40 7.05 -0.06
N SER A 26 6.66 8.14 0.17
CA SER A 26 5.44 8.44 -0.58
C SER A 26 5.72 8.70 -2.06
N ILE A 27 6.82 9.40 -2.39
CA ILE A 27 7.29 9.59 -3.77
C ILE A 27 7.60 8.23 -4.42
N SER A 28 8.32 7.35 -3.69
CA SER A 28 8.63 6.01 -4.16
C SER A 28 7.37 5.17 -4.41
N THR A 29 6.34 5.30 -3.57
CA THR A 29 5.04 4.66 -3.83
C THR A 29 4.38 5.24 -5.07
N SER A 30 4.27 6.57 -5.18
CA SER A 30 3.68 7.21 -6.36
C SER A 30 4.39 6.79 -7.65
N LEU A 31 5.71 6.58 -7.61
CA LEU A 31 6.47 6.03 -8.73
C LEU A 31 6.00 4.63 -9.11
N ALA A 32 5.88 3.72 -8.14
CA ALA A 32 5.45 2.35 -8.39
C ALA A 32 4.02 2.29 -8.97
N GLU A 33 3.12 3.13 -8.47
CA GLU A 33 1.72 3.17 -8.91
C GLU A 33 1.55 3.81 -10.30
N ILE A 34 2.31 4.87 -10.61
CA ILE A 34 2.33 5.47 -11.94
C ILE A 34 2.91 4.48 -12.96
N LEU A 35 3.95 3.72 -12.59
CA LEU A 35 4.48 2.65 -13.44
C LEU A 35 3.45 1.54 -13.67
N GLY A 36 2.74 1.09 -12.62
CA GLY A 36 1.66 0.11 -12.75
C GLY A 36 0.56 0.56 -13.72
N GLY A 37 0.11 1.81 -13.60
CA GLY A 37 -0.85 2.40 -14.54
C GLY A 37 -0.29 2.51 -15.98
N ALA A 38 0.98 2.86 -16.13
CA ALA A 38 1.64 2.92 -17.44
C ALA A 38 1.76 1.54 -18.10
N ILE A 39 2.09 0.50 -17.33
CA ILE A 39 2.13 -0.90 -17.80
C ILE A 39 0.73 -1.34 -18.24
N ALA A 40 -0.31 -1.02 -17.47
CA ALA A 40 -1.69 -1.33 -17.85
C ALA A 40 -2.10 -0.65 -19.18
N LEU A 41 -1.69 0.61 -19.38
CA LEU A 41 -1.90 1.33 -20.64
C LEU A 41 -1.09 0.74 -21.80
N GLN A 42 0.11 0.24 -21.54
CA GLN A 42 0.91 -0.49 -22.53
C GLN A 42 0.20 -1.78 -22.95
N MET A 43 -0.38 -2.53 -22.02
CA MET A 43 -1.15 -3.74 -22.33
C MET A 43 -2.42 -3.45 -23.15
N LEU A 44 -3.14 -2.37 -22.84
CA LEU A 44 -4.41 -2.04 -23.50
C LEU A 44 -4.24 -1.39 -24.88
N PHE A 45 -3.26 -0.50 -25.00
CA PHE A 45 -3.14 0.39 -26.17
C PHE A 45 -1.78 0.30 -26.87
N GLY A 46 -0.86 -0.54 -26.38
CA GLY A 46 0.49 -0.67 -26.94
C GLY A 46 1.35 0.58 -26.78
N MET A 47 0.99 1.49 -25.86
CA MET A 47 1.70 2.76 -25.68
C MET A 47 3.05 2.59 -24.98
N SER A 48 3.98 3.50 -25.24
CA SER A 48 5.26 3.54 -24.52
C SER A 48 5.06 3.90 -23.04
N ILE A 49 5.87 3.32 -22.16
CA ILE A 49 5.83 3.58 -20.71
C ILE A 49 5.90 5.08 -20.38
N PRO A 50 6.80 5.90 -20.96
CA PRO A 50 6.84 7.33 -20.65
C PRO A 50 5.53 8.06 -20.97
N THR A 51 4.90 7.74 -22.11
CA THR A 51 3.60 8.33 -22.49
C THR A 51 2.49 7.85 -21.55
N GLY A 52 2.49 6.56 -21.20
CA GLY A 52 1.56 5.98 -20.24
C GLY A 52 1.66 6.62 -18.86
N SER A 53 2.87 6.87 -18.36
CA SER A 53 3.10 7.51 -17.06
C SER A 53 2.60 8.94 -17.01
N VAL A 54 2.81 9.72 -18.08
CA VAL A 54 2.26 11.09 -18.18
C VAL A 54 0.73 11.05 -18.19
N LEU A 55 0.13 10.17 -18.98
CA LEU A 55 -1.32 10.08 -19.10
C LEU A 55 -1.97 9.67 -17.77
N THR A 56 -1.40 8.68 -17.07
CA THR A 56 -1.84 8.26 -15.73
C THR A 56 -1.73 9.40 -14.73
N THR A 57 -0.60 10.12 -14.71
CA THR A 57 -0.39 11.24 -13.78
C THR A 57 -1.39 12.37 -14.02
N VAL A 58 -1.64 12.73 -15.28
CA VAL A 58 -2.62 13.75 -15.65
C VAL A 58 -4.04 13.32 -15.26
N ALA A 59 -4.41 12.06 -15.52
CA ALA A 59 -5.71 11.53 -15.14
C ALA A 59 -5.92 11.61 -13.63
N VAL A 60 -4.92 11.22 -12.83
CA VAL A 60 -4.96 11.27 -11.36
C VAL A 60 -5.09 12.71 -10.86
N LEU A 61 -4.31 13.65 -11.39
CA LEU A 61 -4.40 15.07 -11.01
C LEU A 61 -5.80 15.62 -11.28
N ILE A 62 -6.35 15.39 -12.48
CA ILE A 62 -7.70 15.83 -12.83
C ILE A 62 -8.74 15.25 -11.86
N MET A 63 -8.64 13.96 -11.55
CA MET A 63 -9.60 13.28 -10.66
C MET A 63 -9.52 13.76 -9.22
N LEU A 64 -8.31 14.02 -8.73
CA LEU A 64 -8.07 14.53 -7.39
C LEU A 64 -8.67 15.94 -7.22
N PHE A 65 -8.50 16.83 -8.21
CA PHE A 65 -9.08 18.18 -8.16
C PHE A 65 -10.58 18.24 -8.45
N THR A 66 -11.11 17.31 -9.26
CA THR A 66 -12.54 17.30 -9.63
C THR A 66 -13.42 16.59 -8.60
N ASN A 67 -12.83 16.02 -7.53
CA ASN A 67 -13.54 15.25 -6.50
C ASN A 67 -14.41 14.10 -7.07
N SER A 68 -14.05 13.58 -8.25
CA SER A 68 -14.73 12.47 -8.90
C SER A 68 -14.37 11.11 -8.28
N TYR A 69 -13.51 11.13 -7.25
CA TYR A 69 -13.02 9.95 -6.53
C TYR A 69 -14.15 9.02 -6.09
N LYS A 70 -15.22 9.54 -5.47
CA LYS A 70 -16.32 8.70 -4.97
C LYS A 70 -17.04 7.87 -6.04
N LYS A 71 -17.06 8.33 -7.30
CA LYS A 71 -17.67 7.57 -8.40
C LYS A 71 -16.74 6.46 -8.88
N MET A 72 -15.44 6.75 -8.91
CA MET A 72 -14.40 5.80 -9.32
C MET A 72 -14.16 4.72 -8.27
N GLU A 73 -14.21 5.07 -6.98
CA GLU A 73 -14.07 4.16 -5.84
C GLU A 73 -15.04 2.98 -5.96
N ARG A 74 -16.29 3.22 -6.36
CA ARG A 74 -17.26 2.14 -6.60
C ARG A 74 -16.86 1.24 -7.77
N ALA A 75 -16.32 1.81 -8.85
CA ALA A 75 -15.85 1.03 -9.99
C ALA A 75 -14.65 0.15 -9.58
N ILE A 76 -13.69 0.72 -8.83
CA ILE A 76 -12.53 0.00 -8.31
C ILE A 76 -12.97 -1.16 -7.42
N ILE A 77 -13.87 -0.93 -6.46
CA ILE A 77 -14.41 -1.99 -5.61
C ILE A 77 -15.02 -3.10 -6.47
N GLY A 78 -15.81 -2.74 -7.50
CA GLY A 78 -16.39 -3.71 -8.43
C GLY A 78 -15.32 -4.57 -9.15
N PHE A 79 -14.29 -3.95 -9.73
CA PHE A 79 -13.23 -4.66 -10.44
C PHE A 79 -12.33 -5.49 -9.52
N VAL A 80 -11.94 -4.94 -8.37
CA VAL A 80 -11.08 -5.64 -7.40
C VAL A 80 -11.84 -6.81 -6.77
N SER A 81 -13.11 -6.64 -6.40
CA SER A 81 -13.94 -7.75 -5.92
C SER A 81 -14.12 -8.83 -6.98
N MET A 82 -14.33 -8.45 -8.24
CA MET A 82 -14.41 -9.41 -9.34
C MET A 82 -13.14 -10.24 -9.51
N ILE A 83 -11.96 -9.61 -9.51
CA ILE A 83 -10.66 -10.33 -9.58
C ILE A 83 -10.45 -11.21 -8.35
N GLY A 84 -10.69 -10.66 -7.15
CA GLY A 84 -10.51 -11.40 -5.91
C GLY A 84 -11.41 -12.65 -5.83
N LEU A 85 -12.67 -12.51 -6.24
CA LEU A 85 -13.60 -13.64 -6.33
C LEU A 85 -13.20 -14.64 -7.42
N SER A 86 -12.62 -14.18 -8.53
CA SER A 86 -12.06 -15.03 -9.58
C SER A 86 -10.98 -15.96 -9.01
N PHE A 87 -10.00 -15.40 -8.29
CA PHE A 87 -8.94 -16.20 -7.68
C PHE A 87 -9.45 -17.17 -6.62
N ILE A 88 -10.41 -16.73 -5.79
CA ILE A 88 -11.03 -17.62 -4.81
C ILE A 88 -11.78 -18.77 -5.51
N TYR A 89 -12.49 -18.49 -6.60
CA TYR A 89 -13.19 -19.52 -7.36
C TYR A 89 -12.22 -20.51 -8.04
N GLU A 90 -11.17 -20.01 -8.69
CA GLU A 90 -10.14 -20.86 -9.30
C GLU A 90 -9.43 -21.73 -8.27
N LEU A 91 -9.23 -21.23 -7.05
CA LEU A 91 -8.68 -22.00 -5.94
C LEU A 91 -9.54 -23.22 -5.58
N PHE A 92 -10.86 -23.17 -5.77
CA PHE A 92 -11.74 -24.34 -5.58
C PHE A 92 -11.70 -25.33 -6.75
N LEU A 93 -11.28 -24.90 -7.93
CA LEU A 93 -11.19 -25.74 -9.12
C LEU A 93 -9.87 -26.51 -9.20
N VAL A 94 -8.82 -26.02 -8.53
CA VAL A 94 -7.49 -26.64 -8.56
C VAL A 94 -7.29 -27.53 -7.34
N ASP A 95 -6.76 -28.73 -7.58
CA ASP A 95 -6.41 -29.68 -6.53
C ASP A 95 -5.20 -29.18 -5.72
N ILE A 96 -5.47 -28.54 -4.58
CA ILE A 96 -4.44 -28.08 -3.64
C ILE A 96 -4.16 -29.15 -2.60
N HIS A 97 -2.88 -29.45 -2.38
CA HIS A 97 -2.42 -30.21 -1.22
C HIS A 97 -2.53 -29.38 0.06
N TRP A 98 -3.74 -29.33 0.61
CA TRP A 98 -4.06 -28.58 1.84
C TRP A 98 -3.15 -28.87 3.03
N PRO A 99 -2.69 -30.11 3.30
CA PRO A 99 -1.76 -30.35 4.40
C PRO A 99 -0.45 -29.54 4.26
N SER A 100 0.12 -29.48 3.06
CA SER A 100 1.33 -28.71 2.78
C SER A 100 1.08 -27.21 2.80
N ALA A 101 -0.09 -26.75 2.33
CA ALA A 101 -0.48 -25.34 2.38
C ALA A 101 -0.63 -24.84 3.83
N ILE A 102 -1.23 -25.66 4.70
CA ILE A 102 -1.39 -25.37 6.13
C ILE A 102 -0.02 -25.37 6.82
N GLU A 103 0.83 -26.36 6.52
CA GLU A 103 2.19 -26.39 7.07
C GLU A 103 2.98 -25.14 6.68
N GLY A 104 2.94 -24.72 5.41
CA GLY A 104 3.58 -23.49 4.94
C GLY A 104 2.98 -22.20 5.53
N ALA A 105 1.74 -22.22 5.99
CA ALA A 105 1.10 -21.07 6.64
C ALA A 105 1.56 -20.88 8.10
N PHE A 106 1.87 -21.97 8.81
CA PHE A 106 2.23 -21.93 10.24
C PHE A 106 3.72 -22.12 10.50
N VAL A 107 4.47 -22.73 9.58
CA VAL A 107 5.91 -23.00 9.72
C VAL A 107 6.71 -22.01 8.86
N PRO A 108 7.34 -20.99 9.45
CA PRO A 108 8.16 -20.04 8.70
C PRO A 108 9.44 -20.73 8.22
N THR A 109 9.57 -20.90 6.91
CA THR A 109 10.81 -21.33 6.25
C THR A 109 11.23 -20.28 5.23
N VAL A 110 12.52 -19.98 5.15
CA VAL A 110 13.05 -19.01 4.18
C VAL A 110 14.07 -19.72 3.28
N PRO A 111 13.62 -20.23 2.13
CA PRO A 111 14.50 -20.77 1.09
C PRO A 111 15.50 -19.72 0.58
N GLN A 112 16.65 -20.17 0.10
CA GLN A 112 17.65 -19.28 -0.51
C GLN A 112 17.07 -18.59 -1.76
N GLY A 113 17.17 -17.26 -1.83
CA GLY A 113 16.68 -16.45 -2.96
C GLY A 113 15.18 -16.06 -2.91
N SER A 114 14.42 -16.49 -1.91
CA SER A 114 13.00 -16.09 -1.76
C SER A 114 12.79 -14.86 -0.87
N LEU A 115 13.84 -14.40 -0.17
CA LEU A 115 13.73 -13.29 0.78
C LEU A 115 13.25 -12.00 0.12
N LEU A 116 13.72 -11.72 -1.10
CA LEU A 116 13.29 -10.55 -1.88
C LEU A 116 11.78 -10.60 -2.17
N ILE A 117 11.24 -11.77 -2.51
CA ILE A 117 9.80 -11.95 -2.79
C ILE A 117 8.99 -11.82 -1.49
N ILE A 118 9.38 -12.52 -0.42
CA ILE A 118 8.70 -12.49 0.88
C ILE A 118 8.56 -11.05 1.38
N MET A 119 9.64 -10.27 1.25
CA MET A 119 9.65 -8.89 1.71
C MET A 119 8.98 -7.92 0.75
N SER A 120 9.01 -8.19 -0.56
CA SER A 120 8.21 -7.43 -1.53
C SER A 120 6.71 -7.58 -1.21
N VAL A 121 6.27 -8.80 -0.87
CA VAL A 121 4.90 -9.04 -0.38
C VAL A 121 4.64 -8.32 0.94
N LEU A 122 5.57 -8.36 1.90
CA LEU A 122 5.42 -7.66 3.19
C LEU A 122 5.31 -6.13 3.02
N GLY A 123 6.16 -5.54 2.18
CA GLY A 123 6.15 -4.11 1.86
C GLY A 123 4.90 -3.67 1.10
N ALA A 124 4.43 -4.51 0.17
CA ALA A 124 3.18 -4.28 -0.55
C ALA A 124 1.95 -4.31 0.38
N VAL A 125 1.95 -5.17 1.40
CA VAL A 125 0.83 -5.26 2.36
C VAL A 125 0.88 -4.15 3.41
N VAL A 126 2.06 -3.82 3.91
CA VAL A 126 2.24 -2.85 5.00
C VAL A 126 2.88 -1.57 4.46
N MET A 127 2.05 -0.69 3.92
CA MET A 127 2.50 0.56 3.32
C MET A 127 2.60 1.70 4.36
N PRO A 128 3.78 2.32 4.57
CA PRO A 128 3.96 3.35 5.61
C PRO A 128 3.10 4.59 5.39
N HIS A 129 2.92 5.03 4.14
CA HIS A 129 2.12 6.21 3.82
C HIS A 129 0.64 6.02 4.15
N ASN A 130 0.13 4.78 4.11
CA ASN A 130 -1.25 4.46 4.52
C ASN A 130 -1.46 4.67 6.02
N LEU A 131 -0.44 4.48 6.87
CA LEU A 131 -0.55 4.76 8.31
C LEU A 131 -0.79 6.26 8.57
N PHE A 132 -0.14 7.13 7.80
CA PHE A 132 -0.38 8.57 7.86
C PHE A 132 -1.77 8.93 7.30
N LEU A 133 -2.09 8.46 6.10
CA LEU A 133 -3.36 8.76 5.43
C LEU A 133 -4.56 8.29 6.25
N HIS A 134 -4.53 7.07 6.78
CA HIS A 134 -5.61 6.52 7.59
C HIS A 134 -5.85 7.37 8.85
N SER A 135 -4.77 7.86 9.47
CA SER A 135 -4.89 8.75 10.63
C SER A 135 -5.53 10.10 10.29
N GLU A 136 -5.29 10.63 9.09
CA GLU A 136 -5.92 11.86 8.58
C GLU A 136 -7.39 11.65 8.24
N ILE A 137 -7.71 10.56 7.52
CA ILE A 137 -9.10 10.24 7.12
C ILE A 137 -9.99 10.10 8.36
N VAL A 138 -9.52 9.40 9.40
CA VAL A 138 -10.25 9.27 10.66
C VAL A 138 -10.41 10.63 11.36
N GLN A 139 -9.39 11.48 11.35
CA GLN A 139 -9.44 12.82 11.94
C GLN A 139 -10.43 13.74 11.21
N SER A 140 -10.49 13.68 9.87
CA SER A 140 -11.38 14.50 9.05
C SER A 140 -12.88 14.27 9.34
N ARG A 141 -13.24 13.16 10.01
CA ARG A 141 -14.60 12.87 10.46
C ARG A 141 -15.01 13.61 11.75
N GLU A 142 -14.11 14.44 12.31
CA GLU A 142 -14.30 15.30 13.50
C GLU A 142 -14.93 14.56 14.70
N ILE A 143 -14.53 13.29 14.90
CA ILE A 143 -15.14 12.41 15.90
C ILE A 143 -14.91 12.93 17.33
N HIS A 144 -13.83 13.67 17.55
CA HIS A 144 -13.48 14.26 18.85
C HIS A 144 -14.52 15.26 19.38
N LEU A 145 -15.39 15.81 18.54
CA LEU A 145 -16.43 16.77 18.94
C LEU A 145 -17.69 16.10 19.50
N LYS A 146 -17.81 14.77 19.43
CA LYS A 146 -19.09 14.06 19.59
C LYS A 146 -19.21 13.23 20.89
N GLY A 147 -18.33 13.43 21.86
CA GLY A 147 -18.38 12.80 23.18
C GLY A 147 -17.71 11.41 23.27
N ASP A 148 -17.39 11.00 24.50
CA ASP A 148 -16.54 9.84 24.79
C ASP A 148 -17.10 8.48 24.36
N GLU A 149 -18.41 8.28 24.51
CA GLU A 149 -19.08 7.03 24.12
C GLU A 149 -19.02 6.83 22.61
N ARG A 150 -19.17 7.91 21.84
CA ARG A 150 -19.10 7.87 20.38
C ARG A 150 -17.69 7.61 19.89
N ILE A 151 -16.68 8.14 20.59
CA ILE A 151 -15.27 7.82 20.32
C ILE A 151 -15.03 6.33 20.49
N GLN A 152 -15.49 5.71 21.60
CA GLN A 152 -15.31 4.27 21.82
C GLN A 152 -16.04 3.41 20.79
N HIS A 153 -17.27 3.76 20.43
CA HIS A 153 -18.03 3.04 19.41
C HIS A 153 -17.34 3.13 18.04
N MET A 154 -16.89 4.32 17.66
CA MET A 154 -16.16 4.51 16.40
C MET A 154 -14.85 3.74 16.38
N LEU A 155 -14.06 3.75 17.47
CA LEU A 155 -12.82 2.96 17.54
C LEU A 155 -13.06 1.45 17.34
N LYS A 156 -14.14 0.90 17.93
CA LYS A 156 -14.52 -0.51 17.73
C LYS A 156 -14.97 -0.78 16.31
N TYR A 157 -15.77 0.11 15.74
CA TYR A 157 -16.25 -0.01 14.37
C TYR A 157 -15.10 0.03 13.36
N GLU A 158 -14.21 1.02 13.46
CA GLU A 158 -13.03 1.17 12.61
C GLU A 158 -12.06 -0.02 12.76
N PHE A 159 -11.90 -0.54 13.98
CA PHE A 159 -11.11 -1.75 14.20
C PHE A 159 -11.69 -2.97 13.47
N ILE A 160 -13.01 -3.19 13.57
CA ILE A 160 -13.68 -4.30 12.90
C ILE A 160 -13.64 -4.13 11.37
N ASP A 161 -13.87 -2.92 10.88
CA ASP A 161 -13.83 -2.59 9.45
C ASP A 161 -12.43 -2.82 8.85
N THR A 162 -11.40 -2.34 9.54
CA THR A 162 -10.00 -2.56 9.14
C THR A 162 -9.64 -4.05 9.22
N LEU A 163 -10.03 -4.74 10.30
CA LEU A 163 -9.74 -6.17 10.46
C LEU A 163 -10.40 -7.01 9.36
N PHE A 164 -11.66 -6.74 9.03
CA PHE A 164 -12.39 -7.43 7.98
C PHE A 164 -11.74 -7.20 6.61
N SER A 165 -11.38 -5.95 6.30
CA SER A 165 -10.69 -5.58 5.06
C SER A 165 -9.32 -6.26 4.94
N MET A 166 -8.54 -6.31 6.03
CA MET A 166 -7.24 -6.97 6.04
C MET A 166 -7.35 -8.49 5.91
N ILE A 167 -8.38 -9.13 6.49
CA ILE A 167 -8.63 -10.58 6.33
C ILE A 167 -8.96 -10.92 4.88
N ILE A 168 -9.80 -10.10 4.23
CA ILE A 168 -10.12 -10.30 2.80
C ILE A 168 -8.85 -10.16 1.96
N GLY A 169 -8.04 -9.12 2.20
CA GLY A 169 -6.76 -8.92 1.50
C GLY A 169 -5.81 -10.11 1.71
N TRP A 170 -5.69 -10.62 2.93
CA TRP A 170 -4.92 -11.82 3.24
C TRP A 170 -5.41 -13.06 2.48
N ALA A 171 -6.74 -13.27 2.42
CA ALA A 171 -7.32 -14.40 1.71
C ALA A 171 -7.05 -14.33 0.20
N ILE A 172 -7.23 -13.15 -0.43
CA ILE A 172 -6.97 -12.95 -1.86
C ILE A 172 -5.48 -13.16 -2.17
N ASN A 173 -4.58 -12.56 -1.40
CA ASN A 173 -3.13 -12.72 -1.60
C ASN A 173 -2.68 -14.18 -1.41
N SER A 174 -3.23 -14.87 -0.42
CA SER A 174 -2.93 -16.29 -0.19
C SER A 174 -3.45 -17.15 -1.33
N ALA A 175 -4.66 -16.88 -1.84
CA ALA A 175 -5.22 -17.59 -2.98
C ALA A 175 -4.37 -17.41 -4.23
N MET A 176 -3.90 -16.19 -4.50
CA MET A 176 -3.01 -15.88 -5.61
C MET A 176 -1.70 -16.68 -5.55
N ILE A 177 -1.04 -16.71 -4.39
CA ILE A 177 0.21 -17.46 -4.20
C ILE A 177 -0.01 -18.97 -4.37
N LEU A 178 -1.06 -19.53 -3.76
CA LEU A 178 -1.37 -20.96 -3.86
C LEU A 178 -1.67 -21.37 -5.29
N LEU A 179 -2.48 -20.58 -5.99
CA LEU A 179 -2.84 -20.84 -7.38
C LEU A 179 -1.61 -20.73 -8.29
N ALA A 180 -0.73 -19.74 -8.08
CA ALA A 180 0.51 -19.63 -8.84
C ALA A 180 1.43 -20.84 -8.62
N ALA A 181 1.53 -21.32 -7.38
CA ALA A 181 2.32 -22.50 -7.03
C ALA A 181 1.76 -23.80 -7.64
N THR A 182 0.44 -23.98 -7.66
CA THR A 182 -0.16 -25.21 -8.19
C THR A 182 -0.30 -25.23 -9.71
N THR A 183 -0.47 -24.08 -10.36
CA THR A 183 -0.70 -24.01 -11.81
C THR A 183 0.58 -23.81 -12.62
N PHE A 184 1.50 -22.93 -12.21
CA PHE A 184 2.71 -22.61 -12.97
C PHE A 184 3.96 -23.33 -12.47
N PHE A 185 4.17 -23.37 -11.15
CA PHE A 185 5.38 -23.95 -10.57
C PHE A 185 5.43 -25.48 -10.72
N SER A 186 4.30 -26.17 -10.60
CA SER A 186 4.18 -27.62 -10.83
C SER A 186 4.52 -28.04 -12.28
N HIS A 187 4.35 -27.14 -13.25
CA HIS A 187 4.61 -27.37 -14.68
C HIS A 187 5.97 -26.81 -15.15
N GLY A 188 6.81 -26.30 -14.25
CA GLY A 188 8.17 -25.85 -14.55
C GLY A 188 8.25 -24.59 -15.42
N GLN A 189 7.18 -23.78 -15.50
CA GLN A 189 7.23 -22.52 -16.24
C GLN A 189 7.73 -21.38 -15.35
N HIS A 190 8.87 -20.79 -15.73
CA HIS A 190 9.26 -19.46 -15.25
C HIS A 190 8.34 -18.43 -15.91
N VAL A 191 7.43 -17.85 -15.15
CA VAL A 191 6.48 -16.87 -15.67
C VAL A 191 6.59 -15.59 -14.86
N GLU A 192 6.57 -14.46 -15.56
CA GLU A 192 6.57 -13.11 -14.97
C GLU A 192 5.20 -12.81 -14.34
N GLU A 193 5.18 -12.12 -13.20
CA GLU A 193 3.97 -11.91 -12.35
C GLU A 193 2.74 -11.42 -13.13
N LEU A 194 2.95 -10.54 -14.12
CA LEU A 194 1.86 -9.93 -14.89
C LEU A 194 1.19 -10.91 -15.88
N SER A 195 1.99 -11.78 -16.50
CA SER A 195 1.49 -12.77 -17.46
C SER A 195 0.82 -13.95 -16.75
N GLN A 196 1.26 -14.29 -15.53
CA GLN A 196 0.56 -15.23 -14.65
C GLN A 196 -0.84 -14.75 -14.30
N ALA A 197 -0.98 -13.51 -13.82
CA ALA A 197 -2.27 -12.97 -13.42
C ALA A 197 -3.29 -12.94 -14.57
N GLN A 198 -2.84 -12.61 -15.79
CA GLN A 198 -3.70 -12.68 -16.98
C GLN A 198 -4.10 -14.13 -17.31
N ALA A 199 -3.15 -15.07 -17.31
CA ALA A 199 -3.40 -16.46 -17.67
C ALA A 199 -4.32 -17.15 -16.66
N MET A 200 -4.22 -16.80 -15.38
CA MET A 200 -5.13 -17.28 -14.32
C MET A 200 -6.57 -16.89 -14.61
N LEU A 201 -6.81 -15.66 -15.07
CA LEU A 201 -8.16 -15.17 -15.36
C LEU A 201 -8.78 -15.74 -16.65
N GLN A 202 -7.99 -16.38 -17.52
CA GLN A 202 -8.44 -16.87 -18.83
C GLN A 202 -9.55 -17.93 -18.78
N PRO A 203 -9.55 -18.92 -17.86
CA PRO A 203 -10.62 -19.92 -17.74
C PRO A 203 -11.97 -19.31 -17.34
N LEU A 204 -11.96 -18.22 -16.57
CA LEU A 204 -13.19 -17.57 -16.08
C LEU A 204 -13.71 -16.47 -17.00
N LEU A 205 -12.81 -15.66 -17.55
CA LEU A 205 -13.17 -14.49 -18.36
C LEU A 205 -13.01 -14.72 -19.87
N GLY A 206 -12.52 -15.90 -20.27
CA GLY A 206 -12.32 -16.29 -21.66
C GLY A 206 -11.31 -15.39 -22.38
N ASN A 207 -11.53 -15.20 -23.69
CA ASN A 207 -10.62 -14.42 -24.54
C ASN A 207 -10.51 -12.93 -24.15
N ASN A 208 -11.40 -12.41 -23.29
CA ASN A 208 -11.38 -11.02 -22.83
C ASN A 208 -10.70 -10.84 -21.46
N ALA A 209 -10.16 -11.90 -20.86
CA ALA A 209 -9.48 -11.86 -19.57
C ALA A 209 -8.37 -10.81 -19.52
N ALA A 210 -7.57 -10.72 -20.59
CA ALA A 210 -6.48 -9.76 -20.72
C ALA A 210 -6.95 -8.30 -20.61
N ASN A 211 -8.05 -7.97 -21.31
CA ASN A 211 -8.58 -6.61 -21.33
C ASN A 211 -9.22 -6.25 -19.98
N ILE A 212 -9.96 -7.19 -19.38
CA ILE A 212 -10.59 -6.96 -18.07
C ILE A 212 -9.52 -6.80 -16.99
N PHE A 213 -8.48 -7.63 -17.03
CA PHE A 213 -7.35 -7.52 -16.10
C PHE A 213 -6.62 -6.19 -16.28
N ALA A 214 -6.29 -5.79 -17.51
CA ALA A 214 -5.57 -4.56 -17.74
C ALA A 214 -6.41 -3.30 -17.39
N ILE A 215 -7.74 -3.33 -17.61
CA ILE A 215 -8.65 -2.26 -17.13
C ILE A 215 -8.65 -2.20 -15.60
N ALA A 216 -8.74 -3.35 -14.93
CA ALA A 216 -8.74 -3.40 -13.48
C ALA A 216 -7.40 -2.95 -12.88
N LEU A 217 -6.27 -3.35 -13.48
CA LEU A 217 -4.93 -2.92 -13.11
C LEU A 217 -4.78 -1.39 -13.29
N LEU A 218 -5.30 -0.84 -14.39
CA LEU A 218 -5.31 0.60 -14.63
C LEU A 218 -6.12 1.35 -13.56
N LEU A 219 -7.33 0.87 -13.26
CA LEU A 219 -8.19 1.49 -12.25
C LEU A 219 -7.60 1.37 -10.84
N ALA A 220 -6.97 0.25 -10.51
CA ALA A 220 -6.26 0.05 -9.26
C ALA A 220 -5.06 1.01 -9.13
N GLY A 221 -4.24 1.13 -10.18
CA GLY A 221 -3.10 2.05 -10.22
C GLY A 221 -3.54 3.52 -10.08
N ILE A 222 -4.62 3.93 -10.77
CA ILE A 222 -5.19 5.28 -10.61
C ILE A 222 -5.67 5.50 -9.17
N SER A 223 -6.39 4.53 -8.60
CA SER A 223 -6.86 4.60 -7.21
C SER A 223 -5.72 4.79 -6.22
N SER A 224 -4.68 3.95 -6.33
CA SER A 224 -3.56 3.95 -5.40
C SER A 224 -2.66 5.18 -5.60
N THR A 225 -2.58 5.72 -6.81
CA THR A 225 -1.89 7.00 -7.06
C THR A 225 -2.65 8.16 -6.39
N ILE A 226 -3.99 8.13 -6.36
CA ILE A 226 -4.78 9.14 -5.64
C ILE A 226 -4.53 9.05 -4.14
N THR A 227 -4.56 7.85 -3.55
CA THR A 227 -4.32 7.67 -2.10
C THR A 227 -2.90 8.05 -1.71
N SER A 228 -1.88 7.64 -2.48
CA SER A 228 -0.49 8.04 -2.24
C SER A 228 -0.27 9.55 -2.40
N GLY A 229 -0.95 10.18 -3.37
CA GLY A 229 -0.96 11.64 -3.52
C GLY A 229 -1.56 12.35 -2.30
N MET A 230 -2.73 11.90 -1.83
CA MET A 230 -3.36 12.42 -0.61
C MET A 230 -2.47 12.22 0.62
N ALA A 231 -1.81 11.06 0.73
CA ALA A 231 -0.86 10.77 1.80
C ALA A 231 0.32 11.75 1.76
N ALA A 232 0.92 11.98 0.59
CA ALA A 232 1.98 12.97 0.41
C ALA A 232 1.52 14.37 0.83
N GLY A 233 0.31 14.78 0.42
CA GLY A 233 -0.30 16.05 0.80
C GLY A 233 -0.49 16.21 2.31
N SER A 234 -0.96 15.16 2.99
CA SER A 234 -1.16 15.14 4.47
C SER A 234 0.15 15.08 5.25
N ILE A 235 1.14 14.33 4.76
CA ILE A 235 2.47 14.28 5.38
C ILE A 235 3.15 15.65 5.23
N PHE A 236 3.04 16.27 4.06
CA PHE A 236 3.62 17.58 3.79
C PHE A 236 2.93 18.70 4.59
N SER A 237 1.59 18.76 4.62
CA SER A 237 0.88 19.74 5.46
C SER A 237 1.17 19.54 6.95
N GLY A 238 1.29 18.29 7.38
CA GLY A 238 1.68 17.94 8.75
C GLY A 238 3.08 18.46 9.14
N LEU A 239 4.00 18.64 8.19
CA LEU A 239 5.31 19.27 8.44
C LEU A 239 5.18 20.74 8.85
N PHE A 240 4.16 21.42 8.33
CA PHE A 240 3.80 22.81 8.66
C PHE A 240 2.81 22.90 9.84
N GLY A 241 2.32 21.77 10.35
CA GLY A 241 1.37 21.71 11.46
C GLY A 241 -0.08 21.99 11.04
N GLU A 242 -0.39 21.80 9.75
CA GLU A 242 -1.70 22.02 9.16
C GLU A 242 -2.40 20.69 8.82
N SER A 243 -3.70 20.64 9.09
CA SER A 243 -4.56 19.51 8.73
C SER A 243 -4.70 19.40 7.21
N TYR A 244 -4.81 18.19 6.68
CA TYR A 244 -4.98 18.00 5.24
C TYR A 244 -6.24 18.69 4.73
N ASN A 245 -6.08 19.54 3.72
CA ASN A 245 -7.19 20.13 3.00
C ASN A 245 -6.86 20.13 1.51
N ALA A 246 -7.65 19.40 0.72
CA ALA A 246 -7.44 19.23 -0.72
C ALA A 246 -7.46 20.55 -1.53
N LYS A 247 -7.85 21.68 -0.90
CA LYS A 247 -7.82 23.02 -1.48
C LYS A 247 -6.71 23.92 -0.94
N ASP A 248 -5.96 23.44 0.04
CA ASP A 248 -4.92 24.23 0.68
C ASP A 248 -3.61 24.15 -0.12
N THR A 249 -2.89 25.27 -0.13
CA THR A 249 -1.70 25.45 -0.96
C THR A 249 -0.61 24.45 -0.57
N HIS A 250 -0.51 24.13 0.73
CA HIS A 250 0.49 23.19 1.25
C HIS A 250 0.17 21.74 0.88
N SER A 251 -1.09 21.29 0.97
CA SER A 251 -1.47 19.93 0.54
C SER A 251 -1.34 19.77 -0.98
N ILE A 252 -1.72 20.78 -1.76
CA ILE A 252 -1.57 20.79 -3.23
C ILE A 252 -0.09 20.72 -3.61
N LEU A 253 0.76 21.51 -2.95
CA LEU A 253 2.20 21.49 -3.19
C LEU A 253 2.79 20.11 -2.88
N GLY A 254 2.38 19.48 -1.78
CA GLY A 254 2.81 18.11 -1.45
C GLY A 254 2.40 17.07 -2.51
N ILE A 255 1.17 17.16 -3.03
CA ILE A 255 0.67 16.28 -4.10
C ILE A 255 1.46 16.47 -5.40
N VAL A 256 1.58 17.73 -5.86
CA VAL A 256 2.24 18.05 -7.15
C VAL A 256 3.72 17.74 -7.07
N LEU A 257 4.37 18.03 -5.94
CA LEU A 257 5.78 17.71 -5.74
C LEU A 257 5.99 16.19 -5.71
N SER A 258 5.12 15.43 -5.04
CA SER A 258 5.25 13.97 -5.00
C SER A 258 5.06 13.31 -6.36
N LEU A 259 3.93 13.61 -7.02
CA LEU A 259 3.62 13.05 -8.34
C LEU A 259 4.57 13.54 -9.43
N GLY A 260 4.97 14.81 -9.38
CA GLY A 260 5.92 15.40 -10.32
C GLY A 260 7.32 14.82 -10.20
N LEU A 261 7.83 14.63 -8.98
CA LEU A 261 9.12 13.97 -8.76
C LEU A 261 9.08 12.50 -9.15
N ALA A 262 8.01 11.77 -8.80
CA ALA A 262 7.82 10.39 -9.23
C ALA A 262 7.83 10.27 -10.77
N LEU A 263 7.08 11.12 -11.46
CA LEU A 263 7.05 11.16 -12.92
C LEU A 263 8.43 11.49 -13.51
N LEU A 264 9.14 12.47 -12.95
CA LEU A 264 10.49 12.83 -13.39
C LEU A 264 11.43 11.63 -13.28
N ILE A 265 11.45 10.94 -12.13
CA ILE A 265 12.31 9.78 -11.91
C ILE A 265 12.02 8.67 -12.95
N ILE A 266 10.75 8.47 -13.33
CA ILE A 266 10.39 7.48 -14.37
C ILE A 266 11.07 7.78 -15.72
N PHE A 267 11.24 9.04 -16.11
CA PHE A 267 11.94 9.39 -17.35
C PHE A 267 13.45 9.07 -17.31
N PHE A 268 14.05 8.99 -16.12
CA PHE A 268 15.47 8.64 -15.95
C PHE A 268 15.69 7.16 -15.67
N ILE A 269 14.66 6.42 -15.28
CA ILE A 269 14.71 4.98 -15.09
C ILE A 269 14.66 4.30 -16.46
N GLY A 270 15.78 3.70 -16.86
CA GLY A 270 15.84 2.93 -18.11
C GLY A 270 15.01 1.63 -18.06
N ASP A 271 14.81 1.06 -16.87
CA ASP A 271 14.10 -0.21 -16.66
C ASP A 271 12.98 -0.06 -15.62
N PRO A 272 11.70 -0.05 -16.06
CA PRO A 272 10.53 0.08 -15.19
C PRO A 272 10.47 -0.93 -14.04
N PHE A 273 10.91 -2.17 -14.27
CA PHE A 273 10.88 -3.22 -13.24
C PHE A 273 11.87 -2.95 -12.13
N LYS A 274 13.08 -2.49 -12.47
CA LYS A 274 14.07 -2.03 -11.47
C LYS A 274 13.54 -0.85 -10.67
N GLY A 275 12.84 0.08 -11.34
CA GLY A 275 12.14 1.18 -10.66
C GLY A 275 11.15 0.69 -9.61
N LEU A 276 10.35 -0.32 -9.97
CA LEU A 276 9.39 -0.94 -9.06
C LEU A 276 10.07 -1.55 -7.83
N ILE A 277 11.12 -2.36 -8.04
CA ILE A 277 11.86 -3.02 -6.95
C ILE A 277 12.53 -2.00 -6.02
N ILE A 278 13.22 -1.00 -6.59
CA ILE A 278 13.90 0.05 -5.80
C ILE A 278 12.88 0.83 -4.98
N SER A 279 11.71 1.16 -5.55
CA SER A 279 10.64 1.80 -4.80
C SER A 279 10.22 0.99 -3.59
N GLN A 280 10.03 -0.32 -3.73
CA GLN A 280 9.66 -1.18 -2.61
C GLN A 280 10.74 -1.26 -1.53
N MET A 281 12.02 -1.24 -1.92
CA MET A 281 13.13 -1.17 -0.96
C MET A 281 13.08 0.10 -0.11
N PHE A 282 12.83 1.26 -0.72
CA PHE A 282 12.69 2.51 0.05
C PHE A 282 11.54 2.47 1.05
N LEU A 283 10.39 1.89 0.67
CA LEU A 283 9.26 1.72 1.59
C LEU A 283 9.63 0.79 2.76
N SER A 284 10.29 -0.33 2.45
CA SER A 284 10.77 -1.32 3.41
C SER A 284 11.69 -0.69 4.46
N VAL A 285 12.63 0.16 4.05
CA VAL A 285 13.51 0.91 4.98
C VAL A 285 12.74 1.92 5.83
N GLN A 286 11.73 2.59 5.27
CA GLN A 286 10.97 3.62 5.99
C GLN A 286 9.99 3.04 7.02
N LEU A 287 9.50 1.82 6.79
CA LEU A 287 8.44 1.20 7.56
C LEU A 287 8.78 1.11 9.06
N PRO A 288 9.95 0.57 9.49
CA PRO A 288 10.33 0.54 10.90
C PRO A 288 10.21 1.90 11.60
N PHE A 289 10.73 2.96 11.00
CA PHE A 289 10.71 4.30 11.58
C PHE A 289 9.29 4.79 11.81
N THR A 290 8.40 4.54 10.86
CA THR A 290 6.98 4.94 10.94
C THR A 290 6.26 4.15 12.02
N VAL A 291 6.47 2.83 12.09
CA VAL A 291 5.83 1.97 13.10
C VAL A 291 6.30 2.31 14.50
N PHE A 292 7.61 2.49 14.73
CA PHE A 292 8.13 2.89 16.04
C PHE A 292 7.57 4.26 16.49
N LEU A 293 7.51 5.23 15.57
CA LEU A 293 6.92 6.53 15.83
C LEU A 293 5.43 6.40 16.24
N GLN A 294 4.67 5.61 15.49
CA GLN A 294 3.25 5.37 15.76
C GLN A 294 3.04 4.68 17.11
N VAL A 295 3.78 3.62 17.42
CA VAL A 295 3.67 2.91 18.70
C VAL A 295 4.10 3.84 19.86
N GLY A 296 5.13 4.66 19.67
CA GLY A 296 5.56 5.66 20.65
C GLY A 296 4.49 6.72 20.93
N LEU A 297 3.88 7.29 19.89
CA LEU A 297 2.83 8.30 20.03
C LEU A 297 1.54 7.71 20.64
N THR A 298 1.12 6.52 20.20
CA THR A 298 -0.10 5.86 20.71
C THR A 298 0.03 5.32 22.13
N SER A 299 1.27 5.04 22.58
CA SER A 299 1.53 4.61 23.97
C SER A 299 1.73 5.78 24.94
N SER A 300 1.89 7.01 24.43
CA SER A 300 2.13 8.18 25.25
C SER A 300 0.83 8.75 25.83
N LYS A 301 0.72 8.75 27.17
CA LYS A 301 -0.38 9.43 27.89
C LYS A 301 -0.45 10.93 27.59
N ARG A 302 0.67 11.56 27.19
CA ARG A 302 0.71 12.98 26.81
C ARG A 302 -0.04 13.24 25.49
N VAL A 303 -0.09 12.25 24.61
CA VAL A 303 -0.71 12.36 23.28
C VAL A 303 -2.14 11.78 23.31
N MET A 304 -2.31 10.58 23.85
CA MET A 304 -3.57 9.83 23.80
C MET A 304 -4.44 9.98 25.06
N GLY A 305 -3.92 10.58 26.14
CA GLY A 305 -4.65 10.75 27.40
C GLY A 305 -5.16 9.41 27.96
N LYS A 306 -6.49 9.30 28.10
CA LYS A 306 -7.17 8.09 28.61
C LYS A 306 -7.23 6.92 27.62
N TYR A 307 -6.95 7.17 26.34
CA TYR A 307 -6.96 6.14 25.29
C TYR A 307 -5.55 5.62 24.95
N ALA A 308 -4.56 5.91 25.80
CA ALA A 308 -3.20 5.39 25.62
C ALA A 308 -3.17 3.86 25.72
N ASN A 309 -2.28 3.22 24.97
CA ASN A 309 -2.12 1.76 24.97
C ASN A 309 -1.88 1.20 26.39
N SER A 310 -2.48 0.05 26.67
CA SER A 310 -2.16 -0.74 27.87
C SER A 310 -0.70 -1.25 27.78
N LYS A 311 -0.08 -1.56 28.93
CA LYS A 311 1.30 -2.07 28.95
C LYS A 311 1.47 -3.36 28.13
N ILE A 312 0.45 -4.22 28.13
CA ILE A 312 0.44 -5.47 27.36
C ILE A 312 0.41 -5.17 25.86
N ASN A 313 -0.50 -4.29 25.43
CA ASN A 313 -0.61 -3.91 24.02
C ASN A 313 0.65 -3.18 23.54
N MET A 314 1.24 -2.34 24.38
CA MET A 314 2.51 -1.68 24.09
C MET A 314 3.63 -2.70 23.84
N ILE A 315 3.83 -3.68 24.73
CA ILE A 315 4.85 -4.73 24.56
C ILE A 315 4.60 -5.53 23.28
N PHE A 316 3.34 -5.89 23.02
CA PHE A 316 2.95 -6.61 21.81
C PHE A 316 3.26 -5.81 20.54
N LEU A 317 2.90 -4.53 20.49
CA LEU A 317 3.13 -3.66 19.33
C LEU A 317 4.62 -3.39 19.10
N TYR A 318 5.43 -3.19 20.15
CA TYR A 318 6.87 -3.05 20.02
C TYR A 318 7.56 -4.35 19.60
N SER A 319 7.06 -5.52 20.05
CA SER A 319 7.55 -6.82 19.58
C SER A 319 7.32 -6.98 18.07
N LEU A 320 6.11 -6.66 17.61
CA LEU A 320 5.76 -6.66 16.18
C LEU A 320 6.63 -5.70 15.37
N ALA A 321 6.83 -4.48 15.87
CA ALA A 321 7.75 -3.51 15.26
C ALA A 321 9.19 -4.06 15.17
N GLY A 322 9.66 -4.74 16.23
CA GLY A 322 10.96 -5.39 16.28
C GLY A 322 11.11 -6.49 15.23
N ILE A 323 10.13 -7.38 15.12
CA ILE A 323 10.12 -8.46 14.10
C ILE A 323 10.19 -7.86 12.70
N VAL A 324 9.33 -6.89 12.40
CA VAL A 324 9.32 -6.24 11.08
C VAL A 324 10.66 -5.55 10.81
N THR A 325 11.26 -4.90 11.81
CA THR A 325 12.57 -4.26 11.67
C THR A 325 13.68 -5.26 11.38
N LEU A 326 13.71 -6.39 12.10
CA LEU A 326 14.70 -7.45 11.87
C LEU A 326 14.59 -8.02 10.45
N LEU A 327 13.37 -8.26 9.97
CA LEU A 327 13.13 -8.74 8.61
C LEU A 327 13.59 -7.72 7.56
N ASN A 328 13.32 -6.43 7.76
CA ASN A 328 13.77 -5.37 6.86
C ASN A 328 15.29 -5.22 6.84
N ILE A 329 15.95 -5.31 7.99
CA ILE A 329 17.42 -5.25 8.08
C ILE A 329 18.04 -6.46 7.39
N TRP A 330 17.50 -7.66 7.60
CA TRP A 330 18.01 -8.87 6.97
C TRP A 330 17.94 -8.78 5.44
N LEU A 331 16.85 -8.22 4.89
CA LEU A 331 16.74 -7.94 3.45
C LEU A 331 17.80 -6.96 2.96
N LEU A 332 18.06 -5.87 3.68
CA LEU A 332 19.07 -4.90 3.26
C LEU A 332 20.45 -5.54 3.12
N PHE A 333 20.78 -6.53 3.95
CA PHE A 333 22.04 -7.26 3.85
C PHE A 333 22.07 -8.28 2.70
N GLU A 334 20.93 -8.80 2.27
CA GLU A 334 20.86 -9.78 1.17
C GLU A 334 20.64 -9.12 -0.20
N SER A 335 20.11 -7.89 -0.24
CA SER A 335 19.88 -7.11 -1.46
C SER A 335 21.07 -6.26 -1.91
N VAL A 336 22.07 -6.08 -1.05
CA VAL A 336 23.34 -5.36 -1.31
C VAL A 336 24.45 -6.35 -1.61
#